data_AF-A0A933RJ38-F1
#
_entry.id   AF-A0A933RJ38-F1
#
_cell.length_a   1.000
_cell.length_b   1.000
_cell.length_c   1.000
_cell.angle_alpha   90.00
_cell.angle_beta   90.00
_cell.angle_gamma   90.00
#
_symmetry.space_group_name_H-M   'P 1'
#
loop_
_entity.id
_entity.type
_entity.pdbx_description
1 polymer ?
#
loop_
_entity_poly.entity_id
_entity_poly.type
_entity_poly.pdbx_seq_one_letter_code
_entity_poly.pdbx_strand_id
1 'polypeptide(L)'
;MDPDDLYGLAPEEFVAARDALAKELRAAGERERAKEVKALAKPSRAAGVVNRLVREHPEEADAVREAARCLEEAQDEVLAGGDPGALREAAEAARAAVERLTARVEGQSAAVREAVRSTLHAATVDADAREEVLGGRLLKERAAAGFGGLDLALAA
;
A
#
# COMPACT_ATOMS: atom_id res chain seq x y z
N MET A 1 -5.25 7.98 -20.92
CA MET A 1 -5.41 7.28 -19.63
C MET A 1 -4.83 5.89 -19.81
N ASP A 2 -3.79 5.59 -19.05
CA ASP A 2 -3.25 4.24 -18.94
C ASP A 2 -4.18 3.39 -18.06
N PRO A 3 -4.31 2.07 -18.27
CA PRO A 3 -5.05 1.21 -17.35
C PRO A 3 -4.63 1.31 -15.88
N ASP A 4 -3.38 1.69 -15.60
CA ASP A 4 -2.87 1.98 -14.26
C ASP A 4 -3.59 3.13 -13.56
N ASP A 5 -3.95 4.17 -14.32
CA ASP A 5 -4.56 5.39 -13.78
C ASP A 5 -5.90 5.10 -13.10
N LEU A 6 -6.57 3.99 -13.47
CA LEU A 6 -7.82 3.55 -12.85
C LEU A 6 -7.66 3.28 -11.35
N TYR A 7 -6.48 2.83 -10.90
CA TYR A 7 -6.22 2.56 -9.49
C TYR A 7 -5.96 3.83 -8.67
N GLY A 8 -5.79 4.99 -9.31
CA GLY A 8 -5.78 6.30 -8.64
C GLY A 8 -7.17 6.90 -8.39
N LEU A 9 -8.22 6.30 -8.96
CA LEU A 9 -9.59 6.80 -8.80
C LEU A 9 -10.23 6.37 -7.48
N ALA A 10 -11.39 6.95 -7.17
CA ALA A 10 -12.18 6.41 -6.07
C ALA A 10 -12.65 4.98 -6.34
N PRO A 11 -12.68 4.10 -5.31
CA PRO A 11 -13.19 2.73 -5.47
C PRO A 11 -14.59 2.70 -6.09
N GLU A 12 -15.41 3.72 -5.84
CA GLU A 12 -16.75 3.88 -6.38
C GLU A 12 -16.75 4.21 -7.88
N GLU A 13 -15.73 4.94 -8.36
CA GLU A 13 -15.60 5.41 -9.75
C GLU A 13 -14.92 4.36 -10.66
N PHE A 14 -14.13 3.46 -10.07
CA PHE A 14 -13.30 2.49 -10.79
C PHE A 14 -14.04 1.73 -11.90
N VAL A 15 -15.22 1.19 -11.60
CA VAL A 15 -15.97 0.35 -12.56
C VAL A 15 -16.46 1.17 -13.74
N ALA A 16 -16.97 2.38 -13.48
CA ALA A 16 -17.46 3.26 -14.52
C ALA A 16 -16.33 3.73 -15.45
N ALA A 17 -15.20 4.14 -14.86
CA ALA A 17 -14.02 4.56 -15.61
C ALA A 17 -13.39 3.41 -16.42
N ARG A 18 -13.27 2.21 -15.83
CA ARG A 18 -12.79 1.00 -16.52
C ARG A 18 -13.66 0.67 -17.74
N ASP A 19 -14.98 0.78 -17.58
CA ASP A 19 -15.92 0.48 -18.64
C ASP A 19 -15.90 1.52 -19.76
N ALA A 20 -15.73 2.80 -19.42
CA ALA A 20 -15.54 3.90 -20.37
C ALA A 20 -14.24 3.73 -21.17
N LEU A 21 -13.11 3.51 -20.49
CA LEU A 21 -11.81 3.30 -21.13
C LEU A 21 -11.83 2.09 -22.08
N ALA A 22 -12.45 0.99 -21.66
CA ALA A 22 -12.58 -0.19 -22.52
C ALA A 22 -13.50 0.05 -23.73
N LYS A 23 -14.47 0.97 -23.65
CA LYS A 23 -15.30 1.36 -24.79
C LYS A 23 -14.50 2.23 -25.77
N GLU A 24 -13.70 3.16 -25.26
CA GLU A 24 -12.81 4.02 -26.05
C GLU A 24 -11.77 3.19 -26.83
N LEU A 25 -11.09 2.25 -26.16
CA LEU A 25 -10.12 1.35 -26.80
C LEU A 25 -10.76 0.49 -27.89
N ARG A 26 -12.00 0.00 -27.69
CA ARG A 26 -12.74 -0.72 -28.74
C ARG A 26 -13.03 0.16 -29.95
N ALA A 27 -13.42 1.42 -29.72
CA ALA A 27 -13.69 2.38 -30.79
C ALA A 27 -12.41 2.73 -31.57
N ALA A 28 -11.24 2.72 -30.91
CA ALA A 28 -9.92 2.89 -31.52
C ALA A 28 -9.40 1.63 -32.24
N GLY A 29 -10.14 0.51 -32.23
CA GLY A 29 -9.73 -0.75 -32.86
C GLY A 29 -8.83 -1.64 -31.98
N GLU A 30 -8.52 -1.21 -30.75
CA GLU A 30 -7.61 -1.87 -29.82
C GLU A 30 -8.32 -2.93 -28.97
N ARG A 31 -8.87 -3.95 -29.64
CA ARG A 31 -9.78 -4.92 -29.00
C ARG A 31 -9.13 -5.75 -27.90
N GLU A 32 -7.87 -6.15 -28.05
CA GLU A 32 -7.17 -6.94 -27.01
C GLU A 32 -6.89 -6.10 -25.76
N ARG A 33 -6.36 -4.88 -25.92
CA ARG A 33 -6.18 -3.93 -24.79
C ARG A 33 -7.51 -3.62 -24.09
N ALA A 34 -8.61 -3.50 -24.84
CA ALA A 34 -9.93 -3.31 -24.24
C ALA A 34 -10.42 -4.52 -23.42
N LYS A 35 -10.00 -5.75 -23.77
CA LYS A 35 -10.28 -6.95 -22.96
C LYS A 35 -9.44 -6.97 -21.69
N GLU A 36 -8.16 -6.63 -21.80
CA GLU A 36 -7.26 -6.50 -20.64
C GLU A 36 -7.80 -5.49 -19.62
N VAL A 37 -8.22 -4.31 -20.07
CA VAL A 37 -8.85 -3.30 -19.20
C VAL A 37 -10.12 -3.83 -18.55
N LYS A 38 -10.99 -4.55 -19.29
CA LYS A 38 -12.21 -5.15 -18.74
C LYS A 38 -11.93 -6.25 -17.71
N ALA A 39 -10.78 -6.93 -17.83
CA ALA A 39 -10.36 -7.97 -16.90
C ALA A 39 -9.80 -7.41 -15.58
N LEU A 40 -9.49 -6.11 -15.50
CA LEU A 40 -9.03 -5.49 -14.26
C LEU A 40 -10.07 -5.63 -13.14
N ALA A 41 -9.61 -6.19 -12.03
CA ALA A 41 -10.40 -6.37 -10.83
C ALA A 41 -10.53 -5.05 -10.06
N LYS A 42 -11.74 -4.83 -9.54
CA LYS A 42 -12.02 -3.70 -8.65
C LYS A 42 -11.31 -3.93 -7.31
N PRO A 43 -10.55 -2.95 -6.78
CA PRO A 43 -9.97 -3.06 -5.45
C PRO A 43 -11.04 -3.01 -4.35
N SER A 44 -10.73 -3.58 -3.18
CA SER A 44 -11.52 -3.33 -1.96
C SER A 44 -11.49 -1.83 -1.61
N ARG A 45 -12.38 -1.40 -0.70
CA ARG A 45 -12.45 0.02 -0.33
C ARG A 45 -11.14 0.51 0.27
N ALA A 46 -10.59 -0.20 1.25
CA ALA A 46 -9.32 0.20 1.87
C ALA A 46 -8.15 0.08 0.89
N ALA A 47 -8.11 -0.96 0.05
CA ALA A 47 -7.07 -1.10 -0.96
C ALA A 47 -7.08 0.04 -2.00
N GLY A 48 -8.26 0.48 -2.45
CA GLY A 48 -8.36 1.63 -3.34
C GLY A 48 -8.01 2.97 -2.66
N VAL A 49 -8.22 3.10 -1.34
CA VAL A 49 -7.70 4.25 -0.58
C VAL A 49 -6.17 4.22 -0.54
N VAL A 50 -5.56 3.06 -0.24
CA VAL A 50 -4.09 2.88 -0.27
C VAL A 50 -3.53 3.22 -1.65
N ASN A 51 -4.11 2.67 -2.73
CA ASN A 51 -3.64 2.93 -4.10
C ASN A 51 -3.65 4.41 -4.45
N ARG A 52 -4.66 5.13 -3.99
CA ARG A 52 -4.73 6.58 -4.18
C ARG A 52 -3.68 7.30 -3.38
N LEU A 53 -3.54 6.98 -2.09
CA LEU A 53 -2.54 7.61 -1.22
C LEU A 53 -1.13 7.50 -1.80
N VAL A 54 -0.72 6.31 -2.23
CA VAL A 54 0.65 6.12 -2.77
C VAL A 54 0.86 6.83 -4.11
N ARG A 55 -0.20 7.07 -4.87
CA ARG A 55 -0.16 7.82 -6.15
C ARG A 55 -0.21 9.33 -5.94
N GLU A 56 -0.95 9.82 -4.96
CA GLU A 56 -1.10 11.25 -4.64
C GLU A 56 0.05 11.77 -3.76
N HIS A 57 0.65 10.90 -2.95
CA HIS A 57 1.72 11.20 -1.99
C HIS A 57 2.93 10.29 -2.21
N PRO A 58 3.60 10.37 -3.39
CA PRO A 58 4.72 9.48 -3.72
C PRO A 58 5.91 9.67 -2.77
N GLU A 59 6.17 10.89 -2.30
CA GLU A 59 7.27 11.17 -1.37
C GLU A 59 7.07 10.47 -0.02
N GLU A 60 5.85 10.50 0.52
CA GLU A 60 5.52 9.77 1.75
C GLU A 60 5.50 8.25 1.55
N ALA A 61 5.06 7.77 0.38
CA ALA A 61 5.11 6.35 0.04
C ALA A 61 6.57 5.85 -0.05
N ASP A 62 7.46 6.64 -0.64
CA ASP A 62 8.89 6.35 -0.69
C ASP A 62 9.52 6.40 0.70
N ALA A 63 9.09 7.30 1.59
CA ALA A 63 9.53 7.30 2.97
C ALA A 63 9.12 6.02 3.73
N VAL A 64 7.94 5.45 3.45
CA VAL A 64 7.54 4.14 3.98
C VAL A 64 8.42 3.03 3.42
N ARG A 65 8.72 3.07 2.11
CA ARG A 65 9.61 2.10 1.45
C ARG A 65 11.00 2.09 2.06
N GLU A 66 11.58 3.27 2.25
CA GLU A 66 12.93 3.41 2.79
C GLU A 66 12.99 2.96 4.25
N ALA A 67 12.04 3.40 5.07
CA ALA A 67 11.99 2.97 6.47
C ALA A 67 11.82 1.45 6.61
N ALA A 68 11.08 0.81 5.70
CA ALA A 68 10.95 -0.65 5.65
C ALA A 68 12.28 -1.34 5.31
N ARG A 69 13.09 -0.78 4.41
CA ARG A 69 14.42 -1.31 4.06
C ARG A 69 15.39 -1.15 5.22
N CYS A 70 15.47 0.03 5.84
CA CYS A 70 16.31 0.23 7.02
C CYS A 70 15.92 -0.71 8.17
N LEU A 71 14.61 -0.99 8.34
CA LEU A 71 14.14 -1.95 9.34
C LEU A 71 14.59 -3.38 9.03
N GLU A 72 14.50 -3.81 7.77
CA GLU A 72 14.97 -5.12 7.31
C GLU A 72 16.49 -5.26 7.51
N GLU A 73 17.28 -4.26 7.11
CA GLU A 73 18.73 -4.21 7.31
C GLU A 73 19.11 -4.28 8.80
N ALA A 74 18.45 -3.51 9.65
CA ALA A 74 18.71 -3.53 11.09
C ALA A 74 18.32 -4.87 11.74
N GLN A 75 17.28 -5.56 11.23
CA GLN A 75 16.94 -6.91 11.69
C GLN A 75 18.05 -7.91 11.33
N ASP A 76 18.55 -7.87 10.09
CA ASP A 76 19.64 -8.73 9.64
C ASP A 76 20.94 -8.49 10.43
N GLU A 77 21.26 -7.23 10.74
CA GLU A 77 22.42 -6.88 11.58
C GLU A 77 22.29 -7.46 12.99
N VAL A 78 21.12 -7.35 13.63
CA VAL A 78 20.87 -7.93 14.95
C VAL A 78 20.97 -9.46 14.91
N LEU A 79 20.44 -10.11 13.88
CA LEU A 79 20.58 -11.56 13.70
C LEU A 79 22.05 -11.99 13.51
N ALA A 80 22.89 -11.12 12.95
CA ALA A 80 24.33 -11.31 12.85
C ALA A 80 25.10 -10.98 14.15
N GLY A 81 24.40 -10.60 15.24
CA GLY A 81 24.99 -10.29 16.55
C GLY A 81 25.31 -8.80 16.76
N GLY A 82 24.73 -7.92 15.95
CA GLY A 82 24.85 -6.46 16.05
C GLY A 82 24.06 -5.83 17.22
N ASP A 83 24.10 -4.50 17.28
CA ASP A 83 23.45 -3.71 18.34
C ASP A 83 21.92 -3.61 18.12
N PRO A 84 21.09 -4.02 19.10
CA PRO A 84 19.64 -3.84 19.05
C PRO A 84 19.16 -2.38 19.01
N GLY A 85 20.02 -1.40 19.32
CA GLY A 85 19.68 0.03 19.27
C GLY A 85 19.20 0.48 17.89
N ALA A 86 19.93 0.12 16.83
CA ALA A 86 19.60 0.47 15.44
C ALA A 86 18.24 -0.09 15.01
N LEU A 87 17.92 -1.32 15.43
CA LEU A 87 16.63 -1.94 15.17
C LEU A 87 15.47 -1.15 15.79
N ARG A 88 15.65 -0.63 17.01
CA ARG A 88 14.63 0.18 17.68
C ARG A 88 14.39 1.50 16.95
N GLU A 89 15.46 2.17 16.54
CA GLU A 89 15.38 3.42 15.77
C GLU A 89 14.70 3.21 14.41
N ALA A 90 15.06 2.14 13.68
CA ALA A 90 14.44 1.79 12.41
C ALA A 90 12.94 1.46 12.56
N ALA A 91 12.56 0.75 13.61
CA ALA A 91 11.17 0.43 13.90
C ALA A 91 10.34 1.69 14.19
N GLU A 92 10.87 2.64 14.95
CA GLU A 92 10.21 3.93 15.20
C GLU A 92 10.09 4.78 13.93
N ALA A 93 11.13 4.79 13.08
CA ALA A 93 11.09 5.47 11.78
C ALA A 93 10.00 4.89 10.86
N ALA A 94 9.88 3.56 10.80
CA ALA A 94 8.85 2.87 10.04
C ALA A 94 7.44 3.20 10.52
N ARG A 95 7.20 3.17 11.85
CA ARG A 95 5.92 3.59 12.45
C ARG A 95 5.59 5.03 12.10
N ALA A 96 6.55 5.94 12.25
CA ALA A 96 6.35 7.35 11.95
C ALA A 96 6.03 7.59 10.46
N ALA A 97 6.67 6.87 9.54
CA ALA A 97 6.36 6.95 8.11
C ALA A 97 4.93 6.47 7.80
N VAL A 98 4.51 5.35 8.38
CA VAL A 98 3.15 4.81 8.23
C VAL A 98 2.11 5.79 8.78
N GLU A 99 2.33 6.37 9.95
CA GLU A 99 1.40 7.34 10.55
C GLU A 99 1.31 8.63 9.72
N ARG A 100 2.43 9.13 9.18
CA ARG A 100 2.42 10.30 8.28
C ARG A 100 1.57 10.06 7.03
N LEU A 101 1.69 8.89 6.41
CA LEU A 101 0.90 8.57 5.21
C LEU A 101 -0.56 8.29 5.57
N THR A 102 -0.83 7.61 6.68
CA THR A 102 -2.19 7.37 7.18
C THR A 102 -2.93 8.68 7.52
N ALA A 103 -2.22 9.69 8.01
CA ALA A 103 -2.77 11.01 8.30
C ALA A 103 -3.32 11.72 7.05
N ARG A 104 -2.88 11.34 5.85
CA ARG A 104 -3.41 11.84 4.56
C ARG A 104 -4.77 11.25 4.18
N VAL A 105 -5.25 10.23 4.89
CA VAL A 105 -6.59 9.70 4.64
C VAL A 105 -7.63 10.77 4.99
N GLU A 106 -8.54 11.08 4.08
CA GLU A 106 -9.64 12.04 4.29
C GLU A 106 -11.00 11.40 3.97
N GLY A 107 -12.06 11.85 4.65
CA GLY A 107 -13.44 11.41 4.35
C GLY A 107 -13.75 9.91 4.56
N GLN A 108 -12.85 9.15 5.19
CA GLN A 108 -13.03 7.72 5.47
C GLN A 108 -13.46 7.45 6.90
N SER A 109 -14.19 6.35 7.10
CA SER A 109 -14.56 5.84 8.43
C SER A 109 -13.32 5.38 9.21
N ALA A 110 -13.44 5.32 10.54
CA ALA A 110 -12.37 4.83 11.41
C ALA A 110 -11.92 3.41 11.03
N ALA A 111 -12.85 2.52 10.69
CA ALA A 111 -12.54 1.16 10.26
C ALA A 111 -11.71 1.11 8.96
N VAL A 112 -12.00 1.99 8.00
CA VAL A 112 -11.21 2.06 6.75
C VAL A 112 -9.84 2.67 7.01
N ARG A 113 -9.74 3.70 7.85
CA ARG A 113 -8.44 4.27 8.28
C ARG A 113 -7.56 3.23 8.96
N GLU A 114 -8.14 2.42 9.83
CA GLU A 114 -7.43 1.32 10.49
C GLU A 114 -6.91 0.28 9.49
N ALA A 115 -7.77 -0.14 8.56
CA ALA A 115 -7.38 -1.10 7.52
C ALA A 115 -6.25 -0.57 6.62
N VAL A 116 -6.30 0.73 6.28
CA VAL A 116 -5.22 1.42 5.53
C VAL A 116 -3.93 1.39 6.35
N ARG A 117 -3.97 1.81 7.61
CA ARG A 117 -2.80 1.81 8.50
C ARG A 117 -2.18 0.42 8.64
N SER A 118 -3.00 -0.59 8.91
CA SER A 118 -2.56 -1.98 9.03
C SER A 118 -1.92 -2.49 7.74
N THR A 119 -2.49 -2.14 6.59
CA THR A 119 -1.92 -2.48 5.26
C THR A 119 -0.58 -1.80 5.02
N LEU A 120 -0.44 -0.52 5.36
CA LEU A 120 0.83 0.21 5.27
C LEU A 120 1.88 -0.35 6.25
N HIS A 121 1.46 -0.77 7.44
CA HIS A 121 2.36 -1.42 8.38
C HIS A 121 2.83 -2.78 7.87
N ALA A 122 1.96 -3.58 7.24
CA ALA A 122 2.36 -4.83 6.60
C ALA A 122 3.48 -4.61 5.58
N ALA A 123 3.42 -3.53 4.81
CA ALA A 123 4.48 -3.13 3.88
C ALA A 123 5.82 -2.76 4.55
N THR A 124 5.84 -2.52 5.86
CA THR A 124 7.09 -2.25 6.59
C THR A 124 7.82 -3.51 7.06
N VAL A 125 7.12 -4.64 7.16
CA VAL A 125 7.65 -5.88 7.76
C VAL A 125 7.63 -7.08 6.82
N ASP A 126 7.02 -6.96 5.65
CA ASP A 126 6.93 -7.98 4.62
C ASP A 126 7.27 -7.37 3.26
N ALA A 127 8.37 -7.83 2.65
CA ALA A 127 8.89 -7.32 1.39
C ALA A 127 7.94 -7.56 0.20
N ASP A 128 7.22 -8.69 0.17
CA ASP A 128 6.24 -8.97 -0.89
C ASP A 128 5.03 -8.04 -0.71
N ALA A 129 4.57 -7.87 0.52
CA ALA A 129 3.50 -6.90 0.82
C ALA A 129 3.93 -5.47 0.46
N ARG A 130 5.19 -5.10 0.69
CA ARG A 130 5.74 -3.78 0.38
C ARG A 130 5.59 -3.43 -1.09
N GLU A 131 6.01 -4.32 -1.98
CA GLU A 131 5.93 -4.07 -3.42
C GLU A 131 4.48 -3.99 -3.91
N GLU A 132 3.58 -4.83 -3.39
CA GLU A 132 2.18 -4.77 -3.76
C GLU A 132 1.45 -3.51 -3.27
N VAL A 133 1.69 -3.13 -2.01
CA VAL A 133 1.04 -1.99 -1.36
C VAL A 133 1.55 -0.69 -1.96
N LEU A 134 2.86 -0.51 -2.06
CA LEU A 134 3.47 0.72 -2.55
C LEU A 134 3.51 0.80 -4.09
N GLY A 135 3.20 -0.30 -4.79
CA GLY A 135 3.02 -0.32 -6.24
C GLY A 135 1.69 0.30 -6.72
N GLY A 136 0.75 0.62 -5.82
CA GLY A 136 -0.47 1.35 -6.15
C GLY A 136 -1.46 0.59 -7.04
N ARG A 137 -1.41 -0.75 -7.03
CA ARG A 137 -2.35 -1.66 -7.72
C ARG A 137 -2.96 -2.72 -6.78
N LEU A 138 -3.04 -2.42 -5.49
CA LEU A 138 -3.53 -3.33 -4.48
C LEU A 138 -5.00 -3.67 -4.71
N LEU A 139 -5.33 -4.98 -4.73
CA LEU A 139 -6.70 -5.45 -4.90
C LEU A 139 -7.43 -5.69 -3.57
N LYS A 140 -6.68 -6.11 -2.54
CA LYS A 140 -7.17 -6.40 -1.19
C LYS A 140 -6.13 -5.99 -0.17
N GLU A 141 -6.60 -5.68 1.03
CA GLU A 141 -5.78 -5.37 2.19
C GLU A 141 -4.74 -6.47 2.44
N ARG A 142 -3.55 -6.05 2.86
CA ARG A 142 -2.52 -6.95 3.36
C ARG A 142 -2.49 -6.85 4.88
N ALA A 143 -2.35 -8.01 5.53
CA ALA A 143 -2.09 -8.08 6.96
C ALA A 143 -0.64 -8.51 7.13
N ALA A 144 0.05 -7.92 8.11
CA ALA A 144 1.39 -8.37 8.47
C ALA A 144 1.33 -9.87 8.85
N ALA A 145 2.05 -10.71 8.12
CA ALA A 145 2.18 -12.11 8.48
C ALA A 145 3.04 -12.20 9.75
N GLY A 146 2.43 -12.64 10.85
CA GLY A 146 3.19 -13.14 12.01
C GLY A 146 3.97 -12.12 12.84
N PHE A 147 3.31 -11.12 13.43
CA PHE A 147 3.83 -10.39 14.62
C PHE A 147 2.75 -10.18 15.70
N GLY A 148 1.68 -11.01 15.69
CA GLY A 148 0.57 -10.93 16.64
C GLY A 148 0.91 -11.20 18.11
N GLY A 149 2.18 -11.41 18.45
CA GLY A 149 2.66 -11.57 19.83
C GLY A 149 3.60 -10.48 20.34
N LEU A 150 4.17 -9.64 19.47
CA LEU A 150 5.14 -8.59 19.86
C LEU A 150 4.50 -7.20 19.99
N ASP A 151 3.30 -7.01 19.45
CA ASP A 151 2.52 -5.77 19.64
C ASP A 151 2.08 -5.60 21.11
N LEU A 152 1.94 -6.70 21.86
CA LEU A 152 1.73 -6.69 23.31
C LEU A 152 3.01 -6.43 24.12
N ALA A 153 4.19 -6.57 23.53
CA ALA A 153 5.48 -6.43 24.22
C ALA A 153 6.15 -5.06 24.00
N LEU A 154 5.75 -4.32 22.96
CA LEU A 154 6.25 -2.97 22.68
C LEU A 154 5.25 -1.86 23.04
N ALA A 155 4.08 -2.23 23.58
CA ALA A 155 3.10 -1.33 24.17
C ALA A 155 3.15 -1.29 25.72
N ALA A 156 4.23 -1.83 26.33
CA ALA A 156 4.51 -1.77 27.77
C ALA A 156 5.83 -1.03 28.03
#